data_AF-A0A133UZG1-F1
#
_entry.id   AF-A0A133UZG1-F1
#
_cell.length_a   1.000
_cell.length_b   1.000
_cell.length_c   1.000
_cell.angle_alpha   90.00
_cell.angle_beta   90.00
_cell.angle_gamma   90.00
#
_symmetry.space_group_name_H-M   'P 1'
#
loop_
_entity.id
_entity.type
_entity.pdbx_description
1 polymer ?
#
loop_
_entity_poly.entity_id
_entity_poly.type
_entity_poly.pdbx_seq_one_letter_code
_entity_poly.pdbx_strand_id
1 'polypeptide(L)'
;MKITATENFKDRLLRCSPKVAVETLKAVLPLRKRTVSKAASKLNLSEGTIYNRLKDLKILGLLESEEGKIILRDQATIKDICVGKNYDSLKKSFLKLSYSGIIDELDKDGVRVEDLGRDIALKSTSIASDPQTVETYGTIFAKWADFFSLA
;
A
#
# COMPACT_ATOMS: atom_id res chain seq x y z
N MET A 1 -30.43 5.50 -10.40
CA MET A 1 -29.23 6.34 -10.16
C MET A 1 -28.02 5.42 -10.01
N LYS A 2 -26.87 5.88 -10.52
CA LYS A 2 -25.72 5.11 -11.01
C LYS A 2 -25.16 4.05 -10.06
N ILE A 3 -24.72 2.95 -10.70
CA ILE A 3 -24.00 1.79 -10.18
C ILE A 3 -22.99 2.22 -9.12
N THR A 4 -23.27 1.85 -7.87
CA THR A 4 -22.27 1.76 -6.80
C THR A 4 -21.20 0.77 -7.26
N ALA A 5 -20.02 1.27 -7.62
CA ALA A 5 -18.85 0.43 -7.66
C ALA A 5 -18.62 -0.05 -6.22
N THR A 6 -19.14 -1.23 -5.91
CA THR A 6 -18.53 -2.13 -4.93
C THR A 6 -17.07 -2.26 -5.35
N GLU A 7 -16.20 -1.40 -4.81
CA GLU A 7 -14.77 -1.60 -4.87
C GLU A 7 -14.53 -2.99 -4.30
N ASN A 8 -14.30 -3.94 -5.21
CA ASN A 8 -14.09 -5.33 -4.90
C ASN A 8 -12.94 -5.37 -3.88
N PHE A 9 -13.24 -5.77 -2.63
CA PHE A 9 -12.26 -5.88 -1.55
C PHE A 9 -11.04 -6.75 -1.93
N LYS A 10 -11.15 -7.50 -3.02
CA LYS A 10 -10.15 -8.38 -3.61
C LYS A 10 -8.96 -7.66 -4.26
N ASP A 11 -9.04 -6.37 -4.60
CA ASP A 11 -7.97 -5.64 -5.33
C ASP A 11 -6.96 -4.90 -4.44
N ARG A 12 -7.02 -5.12 -3.12
CA ARG A 12 -6.28 -4.39 -2.08
C ARG A 12 -4.90 -4.97 -1.74
N LEU A 13 -4.22 -5.52 -2.72
CA LEU A 13 -2.87 -6.05 -2.55
C LEU A 13 -1.83 -4.92 -2.63
N LEU A 14 -1.05 -4.76 -1.56
CA LEU A 14 0.09 -3.85 -1.53
C LEU A 14 1.28 -4.50 -2.25
N ARG A 15 1.94 -3.73 -3.11
CA ARG A 15 3.10 -4.14 -3.91
C ARG A 15 4.40 -3.46 -3.48
N CYS A 16 4.31 -2.43 -2.63
CA CYS A 16 5.45 -1.69 -2.13
C CYS A 16 5.57 -1.76 -0.60
N SER A 17 6.81 -1.65 -0.12
CA SER A 17 7.12 -1.55 1.32
C SER A 17 6.69 -0.19 1.89
N PRO A 18 6.52 -0.07 3.22
CA PRO A 18 6.17 1.21 3.85
C PRO A 18 7.16 2.33 3.53
N LYS A 19 8.46 2.03 3.50
CA LYS A 19 9.49 2.99 3.12
C LYS A 19 9.25 3.56 1.71
N VAL A 20 8.96 2.70 0.75
CA VAL A 20 8.68 3.10 -0.64
C VAL A 20 7.39 3.90 -0.75
N ALA A 21 6.35 3.53 0.01
CA ALA A 21 5.10 4.28 0.08
C ALA A 21 5.34 5.71 0.61
N VAL A 22 6.08 5.84 1.73
CA VAL A 22 6.42 7.14 2.33
C VAL A 22 7.31 7.98 1.41
N GLU A 23 8.32 7.38 0.76
CA GLU A 23 9.14 8.07 -0.25
C GLU A 23 8.31 8.60 -1.41
N THR A 24 7.32 7.82 -1.85
CA THR A 24 6.40 8.23 -2.92
C THR A 24 5.53 9.42 -2.48
N LEU A 25 5.00 9.41 -1.26
CA LEU A 25 4.28 10.55 -0.70
C LEU A 25 5.16 11.80 -0.60
N LYS A 26 6.40 11.65 -0.12
CA LYS A 26 7.38 12.75 -0.03
C LYS A 26 7.68 13.37 -1.40
N ALA A 27 7.71 12.57 -2.45
CA ALA A 27 7.90 13.07 -3.81
C ALA A 27 6.65 13.76 -4.37
N VAL A 28 5.45 13.26 -4.07
CA VAL A 28 4.18 13.78 -4.60
C VAL A 28 3.71 15.04 -3.86
N LEU A 29 3.86 15.09 -2.53
CA LEU A 29 3.36 16.14 -1.66
C LEU A 29 3.75 17.58 -2.12
N PRO A 30 5.03 17.87 -2.45
CA PRO A 30 5.46 19.21 -2.84
C PRO A 30 5.15 19.55 -4.31
N LEU A 31 4.65 18.63 -5.13
CA LEU A 31 4.38 18.91 -6.54
C LEU A 31 3.21 19.88 -6.66
N ARG A 32 3.45 21.01 -7.35
CA ARG A 32 2.40 21.99 -7.68
C ARG A 32 1.32 21.40 -8.60
N LYS A 33 1.72 20.55 -9.55
CA LYS A 33 0.83 19.73 -10.38
C LYS A 33 1.14 18.27 -10.11
N ARG A 34 0.24 17.58 -9.42
CA ARG A 34 0.42 16.20 -9.00
C ARG A 34 -0.10 15.28 -10.10
N THR A 35 0.81 14.71 -10.89
CA THR A 35 0.52 13.74 -11.95
C THR A 35 1.50 12.57 -11.86
N VAL A 36 1.13 11.43 -12.45
CA VAL A 36 1.98 10.23 -12.52
C VAL A 36 3.34 10.59 -13.14
N SER A 37 3.33 11.26 -14.28
CA SER A 37 4.54 11.69 -14.99
C SER A 37 5.46 12.57 -14.14
N LYS A 38 4.92 13.56 -13.42
CA LYS A 38 5.73 14.44 -12.56
C LYS A 38 6.32 13.70 -11.35
N ALA A 39 5.55 12.78 -10.75
CA ALA A 39 6.05 11.94 -9.68
C ALA A 39 7.14 10.98 -10.18
N ALA A 40 6.99 10.43 -11.39
CA ALA A 40 7.97 9.57 -12.06
C ALA A 40 9.29 10.31 -12.32
N SER A 41 9.23 11.51 -12.91
CA SER A 41 10.42 12.34 -13.09
C SER A 41 11.09 12.70 -11.75
N LYS A 42 10.31 13.00 -10.70
CA LYS A 42 10.85 13.40 -9.40
C LYS A 42 11.63 12.27 -8.70
N LEU A 43 11.21 11.03 -8.91
CA LEU A 43 11.83 9.84 -8.32
C LEU A 43 12.81 9.13 -9.27
N ASN A 44 12.98 9.63 -10.50
CA ASN A 44 13.76 8.97 -11.56
C ASN A 44 13.32 7.51 -11.81
N LEU A 45 12.01 7.32 -11.95
CA LEU A 45 11.38 6.01 -12.17
C LEU A 45 10.50 6.03 -13.41
N SER A 46 10.15 4.84 -13.92
CA SER A 46 9.15 4.73 -14.99
C SER A 46 7.76 5.13 -14.49
N GLU A 47 6.91 5.63 -15.40
CA GLU A 47 5.52 5.96 -15.07
C GLU A 47 4.73 4.72 -14.61
N GLY A 48 5.01 3.54 -15.17
CA GLY A 48 4.40 2.29 -14.75
C GLY A 48 4.76 1.91 -13.30
N THR A 49 6.03 2.09 -12.91
CA THR A 49 6.46 1.87 -11.52
C THR A 49 5.75 2.82 -10.57
N ILE A 50 5.64 4.11 -10.92
CA ILE A 50 4.92 5.08 -10.10
C ILE A 50 3.43 4.80 -10.04
N TYR A 51 2.82 4.42 -11.14
CA TYR A 51 1.41 4.05 -11.18
C TYR A 51 1.10 2.93 -10.17
N ASN A 52 1.93 1.89 -10.11
CA ASN A 52 1.78 0.81 -9.13
C ASN A 52 1.95 1.31 -7.68
N ARG A 53 2.92 2.18 -7.40
CA ARG A 53 3.10 2.78 -6.06
C ARG A 53 1.90 3.65 -5.67
N LEU A 54 1.36 4.44 -6.60
CA LEU A 54 0.17 5.26 -6.36
C LEU A 54 -1.08 4.40 -6.15
N LYS A 55 -1.20 3.26 -6.83
CA LYS A 55 -2.27 2.28 -6.58
C LYS A 55 -2.26 1.79 -5.13
N ASP A 56 -1.09 1.49 -4.58
CA ASP A 56 -0.95 1.10 -3.17
C ASP A 56 -1.34 2.24 -2.22
N LEU A 57 -0.92 3.47 -2.51
CA LEU A 57 -1.32 4.64 -1.72
C LEU A 57 -2.84 4.91 -1.79
N LYS A 58 -3.48 4.60 -2.92
CA LYS A 58 -4.94 4.63 -3.06
C LYS A 58 -5.59 3.54 -2.21
N ILE A 59 -5.07 2.31 -2.24
CA ILE A 59 -5.53 1.19 -1.39
C ILE A 59 -5.47 1.57 0.10
N LEU A 60 -4.42 2.28 0.51
CA LEU A 60 -4.22 2.79 1.87
C LEU A 60 -5.09 4.02 2.20
N GLY A 61 -5.92 4.48 1.26
CA GLY A 61 -6.83 5.61 1.46
C GLY A 61 -6.12 6.96 1.59
N LEU A 62 -4.90 7.09 1.09
CA LEU A 62 -4.11 8.33 1.19
C LEU A 62 -4.37 9.28 0.02
N LEU A 63 -4.71 8.74 -1.14
CA LEU A 63 -4.96 9.54 -2.33
C LEU A 63 -6.08 8.96 -3.19
N GLU A 64 -6.56 9.79 -4.09
CA GLU A 64 -7.36 9.42 -5.26
C GLU A 64 -6.62 9.75 -6.55
N SER A 65 -7.04 9.10 -7.62
CA SER A 65 -6.59 9.37 -8.97
C SER A 65 -7.80 9.67 -9.85
N GLU A 66 -7.86 10.86 -10.42
CA GLU A 66 -8.94 11.31 -11.29
C GLU A 66 -8.34 11.96 -12.54
N GLU A 67 -8.70 11.47 -13.73
CA GLU A 67 -8.21 12.01 -15.02
C GLU A 67 -6.67 12.18 -15.09
N GLY A 68 -5.91 11.24 -14.51
CA GLY A 68 -4.44 11.29 -14.49
C GLY A 68 -3.84 12.29 -13.47
N LYS A 69 -4.68 12.98 -12.70
CA LYS A 69 -4.27 13.83 -11.58
C LYS A 69 -4.32 13.03 -10.27
N ILE A 70 -3.37 13.34 -9.39
CA ILE A 70 -3.27 12.74 -8.06
C ILE A 70 -3.85 13.73 -7.04
N ILE A 71 -4.86 13.29 -6.30
CA ILE A 71 -5.55 14.09 -5.29
C ILE A 71 -5.26 13.49 -3.91
N LEU A 72 -4.57 14.24 -3.06
CA LEU A 72 -4.26 13.80 -1.70
C LEU A 72 -5.50 14.02 -0.81
N ARG A 73 -5.97 12.97 -0.10
CA ARG A 73 -7.23 13.02 0.67
C ARG A 73 -7.12 13.91 1.93
N ASP A 74 -6.07 13.73 2.73
CA ASP A 74 -5.79 14.57 3.91
C ASP A 74 -4.31 14.99 3.92
N GLN A 75 -4.05 16.23 3.52
CA GLN A 75 -2.68 16.75 3.41
C GLN A 75 -2.00 16.93 4.77
N ALA A 76 -2.74 17.19 5.84
CA ALA A 76 -2.16 17.33 7.18
C ALA A 76 -1.67 15.97 7.67
N THR A 77 -2.52 14.95 7.56
CA THR A 77 -2.15 13.56 7.87
C THR A 77 -0.98 13.09 7.01
N ILE A 78 -0.99 13.36 5.70
CA ILE A 78 0.12 12.97 4.81
C ILE A 78 1.41 13.68 5.19
N LYS A 79 1.34 14.96 5.60
CA LYS A 79 2.51 15.69 6.08
C LYS A 79 3.07 15.05 7.34
N ASP A 80 2.22 14.70 8.31
CA ASP A 80 2.62 14.03 9.55
C ASP A 80 3.28 12.66 9.28
N ILE A 81 2.72 11.87 8.33
CA ILE A 81 3.35 10.63 7.85
C ILE A 81 4.72 10.92 7.23
N CYS A 82 4.83 11.93 6.36
CA CYS A 82 6.09 12.24 5.68
C CYS A 82 7.20 12.67 6.63
N VAL A 83 6.88 13.39 7.71
CA VAL A 83 7.88 13.81 8.72
C VAL A 83 8.07 12.78 9.83
N GLY A 84 7.37 11.65 9.78
CA GLY A 84 7.45 10.57 10.77
C GLY A 84 6.89 10.92 12.14
N LYS A 85 5.95 11.88 12.19
CA LYS A 85 5.32 12.32 13.43
C LYS A 85 4.17 11.40 13.86
N ASN A 86 3.38 10.92 12.91
CA ASN A 86 2.23 10.07 13.20
C ASN A 86 1.95 9.10 12.04
N TYR A 87 1.82 7.82 12.36
CA TYR A 87 1.45 6.77 11.41
C TYR A 87 0.12 6.07 11.74
N ASP A 88 -0.62 6.50 12.75
CA ASP A 88 -1.83 5.84 13.24
C ASP A 88 -2.91 5.71 12.17
N SER A 89 -3.11 6.76 11.37
CA SER A 89 -4.07 6.74 10.26
C SER A 89 -3.66 5.71 9.21
N LEU A 90 -2.36 5.63 8.89
CA LEU A 90 -1.81 4.66 7.95
C LEU A 90 -1.90 3.23 8.48
N LYS A 91 -1.61 3.04 9.78
CA LYS A 91 -1.77 1.77 10.50
C LYS A 91 -3.23 1.30 10.47
N LYS A 92 -4.17 2.20 10.76
CA LYS A 92 -5.62 1.89 10.67
C LYS A 92 -6.05 1.50 9.27
N SER A 93 -5.54 2.16 8.23
CA SER A 93 -5.82 1.77 6.84
C SER A 93 -5.24 0.38 6.51
N PHE A 94 -4.00 0.11 6.92
CA PHE A 94 -3.36 -1.19 6.74
C PHE A 94 -4.12 -2.33 7.44
N LEU A 95 -4.54 -2.12 8.69
CA LEU A 95 -5.31 -3.09 9.45
C LEU A 95 -6.73 -3.34 8.89
N LYS A 96 -7.23 -2.47 8.01
CA LYS A 96 -8.52 -2.66 7.32
C LYS A 96 -8.40 -3.42 6.00
N LEU A 97 -7.18 -3.76 5.58
CA LEU A 97 -6.98 -4.60 4.40
C LEU A 97 -7.44 -6.03 4.72
N SER A 98 -8.10 -6.68 3.76
CA SER A 98 -8.84 -7.94 3.96
C SER A 98 -8.01 -9.12 4.49
N TYR A 99 -6.68 -8.99 4.55
CA TYR A 99 -5.73 -9.98 5.03
C TYR A 99 -5.07 -9.59 6.37
N SER A 100 -5.58 -8.57 7.07
CA SER A 100 -5.06 -8.19 8.39
C SER A 100 -5.36 -9.20 9.51
N GLY A 101 -6.33 -10.11 9.34
CA GLY A 101 -6.55 -11.22 10.27
C GLY A 101 -5.36 -12.18 10.41
N ILE A 102 -4.40 -12.10 9.47
CA ILE A 102 -3.12 -12.81 9.55
C ILE A 102 -2.23 -12.25 10.69
N ILE A 103 -2.45 -11.00 11.12
CA ILE A 103 -1.65 -10.34 12.16
C ILE A 103 -1.86 -11.02 13.52
N ASP A 104 -3.08 -11.49 13.80
CA ASP A 104 -3.38 -12.27 15.02
C ASP A 104 -2.65 -13.62 15.04
N GLU A 105 -2.16 -14.10 13.89
CA GLU A 105 -1.38 -15.33 13.74
C GLU A 105 0.14 -15.07 13.82
N LEU A 106 0.61 -13.84 13.56
CA LEU A 106 2.04 -13.46 13.65
C LEU A 106 2.59 -13.61 15.07
N ASP A 107 1.76 -13.37 16.09
CA ASP A 107 2.13 -13.39 17.50
C ASP A 107 2.32 -14.82 18.07
N LYS A 108 2.02 -15.87 17.29
CA LYS A 108 1.79 -17.22 17.83
C LYS A 108 2.85 -18.29 17.61
N ASP A 109 3.86 -18.11 16.77
CA ASP A 109 5.07 -18.97 16.69
C ASP A 109 5.82 -18.72 15.36
N GLY A 110 6.27 -17.49 15.11
CA GLY A 110 7.13 -17.18 13.96
C GLY A 110 6.58 -17.65 12.61
N VAL A 111 5.56 -16.98 12.10
CA VAL A 111 4.96 -17.34 10.80
C VAL A 111 5.98 -17.15 9.68
N ARG A 112 6.12 -18.18 8.83
CA ARG A 112 7.01 -18.13 7.67
C ARG A 112 6.47 -17.17 6.61
N VAL A 113 7.39 -16.46 5.93
CA VAL A 113 7.06 -15.49 4.88
C VAL A 113 6.22 -16.14 3.77
N GLU A 114 6.49 -17.39 3.43
CA GLU A 114 5.77 -18.12 2.40
C GLU A 114 4.31 -18.39 2.79
N ASP A 115 4.05 -18.69 4.07
CA ASP A 115 2.70 -18.96 4.55
C ASP A 115 1.87 -17.66 4.58
N LEU A 116 2.47 -16.55 5.01
CA LEU A 116 1.87 -15.21 4.88
C LEU A 116 1.54 -14.88 3.42
N GLY A 117 2.49 -15.16 2.53
CA GLY A 117 2.35 -14.93 1.10
C GLY A 117 1.19 -15.70 0.46
N ARG A 118 1.03 -16.98 0.82
CA ARG A 118 -0.05 -17.85 0.34
C ARG A 118 -1.39 -17.34 0.82
N ASP A 119 -1.49 -16.99 2.09
CA ASP A 119 -2.71 -16.45 2.68
C ASP A 119 -3.15 -15.15 2.01
N ILE A 120 -2.20 -14.23 1.75
CA ILE A 120 -2.46 -12.99 1.02
C ILE A 120 -2.87 -13.28 -0.42
N ALA A 121 -2.21 -14.22 -1.10
CA ALA A 121 -2.55 -14.60 -2.47
C ALA A 121 -3.98 -15.18 -2.56
N LEU A 122 -4.36 -16.04 -1.61
CA LEU A 122 -5.70 -16.63 -1.50
C LEU A 122 -6.79 -15.60 -1.18
N LYS A 123 -6.49 -14.65 -0.29
CA LYS A 123 -7.42 -13.60 0.16
C LYS A 123 -7.50 -12.41 -0.82
N SER A 124 -6.65 -12.36 -1.87
CA SER A 124 -6.62 -11.31 -2.89
C SER A 124 -7.08 -11.79 -4.29
N THR A 125 -7.24 -10.88 -5.26
CA THR A 125 -7.54 -11.22 -6.67
C THR A 125 -6.42 -11.97 -7.38
N SER A 126 -5.21 -12.02 -6.82
CA SER A 126 -4.07 -12.57 -7.53
C SER A 126 -4.16 -14.08 -7.72
N ILE A 127 -4.68 -14.81 -6.72
CA ILE A 127 -4.69 -16.30 -6.69
C ILE A 127 -3.31 -16.87 -7.09
N ALA A 128 -2.23 -16.14 -6.79
CA ALA A 128 -0.89 -16.52 -7.20
C ALA A 128 -0.47 -17.78 -6.46
N SER A 129 0.07 -18.74 -7.20
CA SER A 129 0.63 -19.97 -6.67
C SER A 129 2.11 -20.13 -7.00
N ASP A 130 2.67 -19.23 -7.81
CA ASP A 130 4.10 -19.25 -8.11
C ASP A 130 4.89 -18.83 -6.84
N PRO A 131 5.94 -19.59 -6.47
CA PRO A 131 6.65 -19.38 -5.20
C PRO A 131 7.22 -17.97 -5.04
N GLN A 132 7.74 -17.39 -6.12
CA GLN A 132 8.40 -16.09 -6.08
C GLN A 132 7.41 -14.94 -5.79
N THR A 133 6.23 -14.97 -6.41
CA THR A 133 5.18 -13.97 -6.14
C THR A 133 4.62 -14.12 -4.74
N VAL A 134 4.41 -15.36 -4.28
CA VAL A 134 3.99 -15.68 -2.92
C VAL A 134 4.97 -15.10 -1.89
N GLU A 135 6.26 -15.41 -2.04
CA GLU A 135 7.32 -14.89 -1.16
C GLU A 135 7.36 -13.35 -1.17
N THR A 136 7.15 -12.75 -2.34
CA THR A 136 7.08 -11.28 -2.48
C THR A 136 5.94 -10.69 -1.66
N TYR A 137 4.75 -11.30 -1.69
CA TYR A 137 3.59 -10.81 -0.95
C TYR A 137 3.80 -10.93 0.56
N GLY A 138 4.29 -12.07 1.02
CA GLY A 138 4.62 -12.28 2.42
C GLY A 138 5.68 -11.28 2.90
N THR A 139 6.72 -11.05 2.11
CA THR A 139 7.81 -10.11 2.44
C THR A 139 7.30 -8.67 2.54
N ILE A 140 6.44 -8.24 1.61
CA ILE A 140 5.87 -6.89 1.65
C ILE A 140 5.01 -6.72 2.89
N PHE A 141 4.17 -7.70 3.19
CA PHE A 141 3.32 -7.67 4.38
C PHE A 141 4.12 -7.64 5.67
N ALA A 142 5.13 -8.51 5.80
CA ALA A 142 6.02 -8.54 6.96
C ALA A 142 6.70 -7.18 7.18
N LYS A 143 7.17 -6.51 6.10
CA LYS A 143 7.73 -5.16 6.19
C LYS A 143 6.73 -4.13 6.70
N TRP A 144 5.45 -4.25 6.36
CA TRP A 144 4.41 -3.37 6.88
C TRP A 144 4.06 -3.68 8.35
N ALA A 145 4.01 -4.96 8.73
CA ALA A 145 3.78 -5.37 10.11
C ALA A 145 4.90 -4.88 11.04
N ASP A 146 6.16 -5.11 10.66
CA ASP A 146 7.37 -4.62 11.36
C ASP A 146 7.36 -3.08 11.49
N PHE A 147 7.05 -2.37 10.40
CA PHE A 147 6.96 -0.91 10.41
C PHE A 147 5.94 -0.34 11.42
N PHE A 148 4.91 -1.11 11.77
CA PHE A 148 3.91 -0.73 12.78
C PHE A 148 4.08 -1.41 14.13
N SER A 149 5.18 -2.17 14.32
CA SER A 149 5.46 -2.98 15.50
C SER A 149 4.27 -3.89 15.85
N LEU A 150 3.79 -4.62 14.84
CA LEU A 150 2.66 -5.56 14.94
C LEU A 150 3.11 -7.03 14.98
N ALA A 151 4.40 -7.28 14.84
CA ALA A 151 5.06 -8.58 14.87
C ALA A 151 6.47 -8.40 15.45
#